data_AF-A0A521V3X9-F1
#
_entry.id   AF-A0A521V3X9-F1
#
_cell.length_a   1.000
_cell.length_b   1.000
_cell.length_c   1.000
_cell.angle_alpha   90.00
_cell.angle_beta   90.00
_cell.angle_gamma   90.00
#
_symmetry.space_group_name_H-M   'P 1'
#
loop_
_entity.id
_entity.type
_entity.pdbx_description
1 polymer ?
#
loop_
_entity_poly.entity_id
_entity_poly.type
_entity_poly.pdbx_seq_one_letter_code
_entity_poly.pdbx_strand_id
1 'polypeptide(L)'
;MIRKLPSATLVAALAGVLALAGCNKADDTNDAAIDTTPPPAATTPADTTMPPATTDTTATTGLSITSVDLGSAVGDDNRISVPTTTFTGSDTIHASVVTDGTAEGTLVATWTYQDGQVVDTQEKVVPAGPQVTDFSITKPDGWPAGNYTLQVSKDGMVLQTREFKVG
;
A
#
# COMPACT_ATOMS: atom_id res chain seq x y z
N MET A 1 32.38 -35.90 7.49
CA MET A 1 31.78 -36.94 8.33
C MET A 1 30.27 -36.73 8.34
N ILE A 2 29.56 -37.60 7.62
CA ILE A 2 28.10 -37.65 7.53
C ILE A 2 27.57 -38.26 8.84
N ARG A 3 26.61 -37.63 9.50
CA ARG A 3 25.85 -38.24 10.59
C ARG A 3 24.40 -38.42 10.14
N LYS A 4 24.05 -39.65 9.78
CA LYS A 4 22.69 -40.12 9.50
C LYS A 4 22.16 -40.93 10.70
N LEU A 5 20.82 -41.05 10.72
CA LEU A 5 19.92 -42.01 11.42
C LEU A 5 19.32 -41.55 12.78
N PRO A 6 18.13 -42.06 13.19
CA PRO A 6 16.95 -42.52 12.42
C PRO A 6 15.56 -42.17 13.05
N SER A 7 14.52 -42.59 12.32
CA SER A 7 13.06 -42.55 12.53
C SER A 7 12.52 -43.01 13.89
N ALA A 8 11.41 -42.40 14.34
CA ALA A 8 10.39 -43.06 15.19
C ALA A 8 8.99 -42.42 15.01
N THR A 9 8.03 -43.30 14.77
CA THR A 9 6.58 -43.19 14.58
C THR A 9 5.78 -42.70 15.79
N LEU A 10 4.65 -42.00 15.61
CA LEU A 10 3.36 -42.37 16.23
C LEU A 10 2.16 -41.61 15.63
N VAL A 11 1.10 -42.35 15.31
CA VAL A 11 -0.23 -41.90 14.85
C VAL A 11 -1.11 -41.59 16.06
N ALA A 12 -1.93 -40.53 16.01
CA ALA A 12 -3.19 -40.47 16.76
C ALA A 12 -4.15 -39.45 16.13
N ALA A 13 -5.19 -39.96 15.46
CA ALA A 13 -6.40 -39.22 15.15
C ALA A 13 -7.36 -39.32 16.33
N LEU A 14 -7.94 -38.20 16.78
CA LEU A 14 -9.15 -38.20 17.59
C LEU A 14 -10.03 -36.99 17.24
N ALA A 15 -11.21 -37.31 16.69
CA ALA A 15 -12.36 -36.44 16.60
C ALA A 15 -13.10 -36.39 17.95
N GLY A 16 -13.72 -35.25 18.28
CA GLY A 16 -14.57 -35.09 19.46
C GLY A 16 -15.52 -33.90 19.30
N VAL A 17 -16.80 -34.15 19.51
CA VAL A 17 -17.98 -33.40 19.03
C VAL A 17 -18.89 -33.09 20.24
N LEU A 18 -19.56 -31.93 20.20
CA LEU A 18 -20.82 -31.48 20.87
C LEU A 18 -20.93 -31.28 22.41
N ALA A 19 -21.48 -30.11 22.78
CA ALA A 19 -22.70 -29.88 23.62
C ALA A 19 -22.92 -28.34 23.72
N LEU A 20 -24.00 -27.69 23.25
CA LEU A 20 -25.44 -27.65 23.62
C LEU A 20 -25.76 -27.03 25.01
N ALA A 21 -26.24 -25.78 25.02
CA ALA A 21 -27.17 -25.16 25.99
C ALA A 21 -27.54 -23.74 25.47
N GLY A 22 -28.79 -23.27 25.35
CA GLY A 22 -30.07 -23.79 25.80
C GLY A 22 -31.30 -23.08 25.19
N CYS A 23 -32.44 -23.74 25.43
CA CYS A 23 -33.88 -23.47 25.26
C CYS A 23 -34.40 -22.04 25.55
N ASN A 24 -35.63 -21.59 25.24
CA ASN A 24 -36.82 -22.00 24.44
C ASN A 24 -38.06 -21.16 24.91
N LYS A 25 -39.07 -20.93 24.04
CA LYS A 25 -40.49 -20.48 24.29
C LYS A 25 -40.73 -18.99 24.58
N ALA A 26 -41.84 -18.31 24.22
CA ALA A 26 -43.18 -18.63 23.66
C ALA A 26 -43.72 -17.32 23.00
N ASP A 27 -44.31 -17.34 21.79
CA ASP A 27 -45.74 -17.46 21.42
C ASP A 27 -46.46 -16.12 21.13
N ASP A 28 -47.38 -16.22 20.15
CA ASP A 28 -48.52 -15.37 19.81
C ASP A 28 -48.30 -13.97 19.20
N THR A 29 -49.17 -13.41 18.37
CA THR A 29 -50.20 -13.83 17.41
C THR A 29 -50.66 -12.51 16.78
N ASN A 30 -50.95 -12.56 15.49
CA ASN A 30 -51.47 -11.48 14.64
C ASN A 30 -52.73 -10.76 15.18
N ASP A 31 -52.77 -9.43 15.16
CA ASP A 31 -54.02 -8.67 15.00
C ASP A 31 -53.80 -7.40 14.16
N ALA A 32 -54.77 -7.12 13.32
CA ALA A 32 -54.74 -6.17 12.23
C ALA A 32 -55.67 -4.97 12.52
N ALA A 33 -55.24 -3.74 12.25
CA ALA A 33 -56.13 -2.64 11.85
C ALA A 33 -55.37 -1.37 11.38
N ILE A 34 -55.36 -1.19 10.06
CA ILE A 34 -55.52 0.00 9.21
C ILE A 34 -55.58 1.45 9.78
N ASP A 35 -54.80 2.30 9.08
CA ASP A 35 -55.09 3.65 8.52
C ASP A 35 -54.67 4.93 9.29
N THR A 36 -53.77 5.73 8.69
CA THR A 36 -54.06 7.08 8.13
C THR A 36 -52.79 7.85 7.68
N THR A 37 -52.76 8.19 6.37
CA THR A 37 -52.29 9.47 5.75
C THR A 37 -50.77 9.73 5.45
N PRO A 38 -50.41 10.13 4.18
CA PRO A 38 -49.05 10.56 3.72
C PRO A 38 -48.92 12.11 3.58
N PRO A 39 -47.85 12.75 3.02
CA PRO A 39 -46.37 12.58 2.94
C PRO A 39 -45.67 13.87 3.50
N PRO A 40 -44.52 14.41 3.01
CA PRO A 40 -43.23 13.89 2.51
C PRO A 40 -42.01 14.38 3.36
N ALA A 41 -40.83 13.76 3.23
CA ALA A 41 -39.54 14.47 3.22
C ALA A 41 -38.39 13.51 2.90
N ALA A 42 -37.69 13.80 1.81
CA ALA A 42 -36.42 13.21 1.45
C ALA A 42 -35.33 13.52 2.49
N THR A 43 -34.37 12.60 2.64
CA THR A 43 -32.92 12.89 2.72
C THR A 43 -32.13 11.58 2.82
N THR A 44 -31.60 11.12 1.69
CA THR A 44 -30.17 10.73 1.59
C THR A 44 -29.34 12.03 1.79
N PRO A 45 -28.03 12.07 2.15
CA PRO A 45 -27.01 11.02 2.27
C PRO A 45 -26.01 11.22 3.46
N ALA A 46 -24.98 10.36 3.56
CA ALA A 46 -23.57 10.73 3.81
C ALA A 46 -22.76 9.41 3.88
N ASP A 47 -22.24 8.90 2.77
CA ASP A 47 -20.88 9.26 2.30
C ASP A 47 -19.98 9.66 3.45
N THR A 48 -19.31 8.68 4.05
CA THR A 48 -18.06 8.94 4.75
C THR A 48 -16.98 9.15 3.69
N THR A 49 -17.05 10.28 3.01
CA THR A 49 -15.90 10.86 2.30
C THR A 49 -14.89 11.23 3.38
N MET A 50 -14.01 10.28 3.70
CA MET A 50 -12.78 10.58 4.39
C MET A 50 -12.05 11.64 3.55
N PRO A 51 -11.71 12.81 4.12
CA PRO A 51 -10.90 13.80 3.41
C PRO A 51 -9.61 13.10 2.95
N PRO A 52 -9.14 13.33 1.71
CA PRO A 52 -7.75 13.00 1.41
C PRO A 52 -6.90 13.77 2.42
N ALA A 53 -5.99 13.05 3.09
CA ALA A 53 -4.98 13.67 3.92
C ALA A 53 -4.19 14.63 3.03
N THR A 54 -4.48 15.92 3.14
CA THR A 54 -3.62 16.98 2.61
C THR A 54 -2.37 16.98 3.47
N THR A 55 -1.35 16.24 3.05
CA THR A 55 -0.03 16.39 3.63
C THR A 55 0.48 17.78 3.25
N ASP A 56 0.68 18.62 4.27
CA ASP A 56 1.32 19.93 4.22
C ASP A 56 2.54 19.96 3.29
N THR A 57 2.37 20.54 2.10
CA THR A 57 3.47 20.90 1.20
C THR A 57 4.17 22.12 1.79
N THR A 58 5.11 21.90 2.69
CA THR A 58 6.10 22.92 3.03
C THR A 58 7.03 23.03 1.82
N ALA A 59 6.92 24.14 1.10
CA ALA A 59 7.67 24.39 -0.13
C ALA A 59 9.18 24.38 0.16
N THR A 60 9.83 23.25 -0.12
CA THR A 60 11.27 23.12 -0.10
C THR A 60 11.83 24.00 -1.22
N THR A 61 12.48 25.09 -0.84
CA THR A 61 13.07 26.01 -1.81
C THR A 61 14.17 25.28 -2.61
N GLY A 62 14.09 25.35 -3.93
CA GLY A 62 15.15 24.97 -4.86
C GLY A 62 14.86 23.78 -5.78
N LEU A 63 14.22 22.71 -5.30
CA LEU A 63 13.86 21.52 -6.10
C LEU A 63 12.55 20.93 -5.57
N SER A 64 11.59 20.71 -6.46
CA SER A 64 10.25 20.21 -6.15
C SER A 64 9.95 18.94 -6.95
N ILE A 65 9.17 18.03 -6.37
CA ILE A 65 8.67 16.84 -7.08
C ILE A 65 7.29 17.17 -7.65
N THR A 66 7.14 17.01 -8.97
CA THR A 66 5.89 17.27 -9.69
C THR A 66 5.09 15.99 -9.94
N SER A 67 5.75 14.84 -10.12
CA SER A 67 5.11 13.52 -10.18
C SER A 67 5.99 12.42 -9.62
N VAL A 68 5.35 11.36 -9.13
CA VAL A 68 5.97 10.07 -8.83
C VAL A 68 5.06 8.99 -9.35
N ASP A 69 5.54 8.26 -10.36
CA ASP A 69 4.85 7.16 -11.01
C ASP A 69 5.59 5.85 -10.72
N LEU A 70 4.85 4.83 -10.31
CA LEU A 70 5.38 3.49 -10.04
C LEU A 70 5.06 2.55 -11.21
N GLY A 71 5.97 1.63 -11.52
CA GLY A 71 5.75 0.61 -12.54
C GLY A 71 6.81 -0.46 -12.56
N SER A 72 6.59 -1.51 -13.36
CA SER A 72 7.53 -2.65 -13.47
C SER A 72 8.49 -2.51 -14.66
N ALA A 73 8.34 -1.46 -15.46
CA ALA A 73 9.20 -1.15 -16.59
C ALA A 73 9.32 0.36 -16.77
N VAL A 74 10.51 0.78 -17.19
CA VAL A 74 10.87 2.17 -17.45
C VAL A 74 11.32 2.33 -18.90
N GLY A 75 10.92 3.42 -19.55
CA GLY A 75 11.36 3.79 -20.90
C GLY A 75 12.73 4.47 -20.92
N ASP A 76 13.24 4.74 -22.12
CA ASP A 76 14.55 5.40 -22.31
C ASP A 76 14.62 6.81 -21.72
N ASP A 77 13.47 7.46 -21.51
CA ASP A 77 13.33 8.78 -20.88
C ASP A 77 13.16 8.72 -19.35
N ASN A 78 13.44 7.56 -18.72
CA ASN A 78 13.23 7.28 -17.30
C ASN A 78 11.77 7.35 -16.83
N ARG A 79 10.79 7.34 -17.75
CA ARG A 79 9.37 7.33 -17.38
C ARG A 79 8.75 5.94 -17.37
N ILE A 80 7.74 5.80 -16.53
CA ILE A 80 6.91 4.60 -16.49
C ILE A 80 5.85 4.67 -17.61
N SER A 81 5.94 3.73 -18.56
CA SER A 81 4.99 3.65 -19.67
C SER A 81 3.62 3.09 -19.25
N VAL A 82 3.60 2.22 -18.24
CA VAL A 82 2.38 1.60 -17.69
C VAL A 82 2.40 1.73 -16.17
N PRO A 83 1.83 2.82 -15.62
CA PRO A 83 1.79 3.01 -14.18
C PRO A 83 0.98 1.92 -13.48
N THR A 84 1.54 1.35 -12.41
CA THR A 84 0.87 0.39 -11.54
C THR A 84 1.36 0.52 -10.10
N THR A 85 0.50 0.19 -9.16
CA THR A 85 0.81 0.10 -7.73
C THR A 85 0.62 -1.32 -7.19
N THR A 86 0.41 -2.29 -8.08
CA THR A 86 0.35 -3.71 -7.74
C THR A 86 1.40 -4.46 -8.53
N PHE A 87 2.24 -5.20 -7.81
CA PHE A 87 3.38 -5.94 -8.31
C PHE A 87 3.29 -7.40 -7.88
N THR A 88 3.98 -8.25 -8.62
CA THR A 88 4.19 -9.66 -8.29
C THR A 88 5.49 -9.82 -7.50
N GLY A 89 5.65 -10.99 -6.86
CA GLY A 89 6.85 -11.31 -6.10
C GLY A 89 8.16 -11.24 -6.89
N SER A 90 8.13 -11.30 -8.22
CA SER A 90 9.34 -11.35 -9.06
C SER A 90 9.63 -10.04 -9.81
N ASP A 91 8.75 -9.03 -9.70
CA ASP A 91 8.91 -7.79 -10.46
C ASP A 91 10.12 -6.98 -9.97
N THR A 92 10.73 -6.24 -10.90
CA THR A 92 11.55 -5.07 -10.52
C THR A 92 10.60 -3.90 -10.37
N ILE A 93 10.73 -3.17 -9.26
CA ILE A 93 9.84 -2.05 -8.94
C ILE A 93 10.59 -0.77 -9.24
N HIS A 94 10.04 0.03 -10.15
CA HIS A 94 10.58 1.31 -10.59
C HIS A 94 9.70 2.45 -10.08
N ALA A 95 10.35 3.58 -9.77
CA ALA A 95 9.73 4.86 -9.46
C ALA A 95 10.33 5.93 -10.37
N SER A 96 9.54 6.44 -11.30
CA SER A 96 9.87 7.63 -12.09
C SER A 96 9.49 8.87 -11.30
N VAL A 97 10.50 9.62 -10.86
CA VAL A 97 10.32 10.88 -10.14
C VAL A 97 10.56 12.03 -11.11
N VAL A 98 9.52 12.82 -11.37
CA VAL A 98 9.62 14.05 -12.16
C VAL A 98 9.82 15.21 -11.20
N THR A 99 10.87 15.99 -11.43
CA THR A 99 11.19 17.17 -10.62
C THR A 99 11.35 18.42 -11.47
N ASP A 100 11.15 19.56 -10.84
CA ASP A 100 11.52 20.87 -11.39
C ASP A 100 12.05 21.77 -10.28
N GLY A 101 13.03 22.62 -10.60
CA GLY A 101 13.75 23.38 -9.60
C GLY A 101 14.68 24.44 -10.17
N THR A 102 15.00 25.45 -9.38
CA THR A 102 15.96 26.50 -9.75
C THR A 102 17.39 26.17 -9.35
N ALA A 103 17.60 25.12 -8.56
CA ALA A 103 18.90 24.66 -8.11
C ALA A 103 18.99 23.13 -8.14
N GLU A 104 20.22 22.61 -8.20
CA GLU A 104 20.48 21.19 -7.97
C GLU A 104 20.03 20.79 -6.56
N GLY A 105 19.66 19.52 -6.40
CA GLY A 105 19.35 18.94 -5.09
C GLY A 105 19.55 17.43 -5.08
N THR A 106 19.60 16.88 -3.88
CA THR A 106 19.76 15.43 -3.68
C THR A 106 18.43 14.83 -3.24
N LEU A 107 17.94 13.86 -4.00
CA LEU A 107 16.75 13.09 -3.66
C LEU A 107 17.14 11.77 -3.01
N VAL A 108 16.43 11.41 -1.94
CA VAL A 108 16.56 10.14 -1.24
C VAL A 108 15.24 9.38 -1.34
N ALA A 109 15.26 8.23 -2.00
CA ALA A 109 14.15 7.29 -2.10
C ALA A 109 14.31 6.19 -1.04
N THR A 110 13.42 6.14 -0.06
CA THR A 110 13.38 5.12 1.00
C THR A 110 12.21 4.19 0.76
N TRP A 111 12.48 2.90 0.64
CA TRP A 111 11.50 1.85 0.40
C TRP A 111 11.30 1.06 1.70
N THR A 112 10.06 0.93 2.16
CA THR A 112 9.73 0.35 3.47
C THR A 112 8.65 -0.71 3.30
N TYR A 113 8.78 -1.84 4.00
CA TYR A 113 7.75 -2.87 4.09
C TYR A 113 6.73 -2.52 5.19
N GLN A 114 5.52 -3.08 5.13
CA GLN A 114 4.40 -2.79 6.04
C GLN A 114 4.68 -2.93 7.55
N ASP A 115 5.75 -3.61 7.95
CA ASP A 115 6.19 -3.72 9.35
C ASP A 115 7.14 -2.60 9.79
N GLY A 116 7.42 -1.64 8.90
CA GLY A 116 8.36 -0.54 9.12
C GLY A 116 9.82 -0.89 8.77
N GLN A 117 10.10 -2.10 8.28
CA GLN A 117 11.44 -2.47 7.84
C GLN A 117 11.82 -1.70 6.58
N VAL A 118 12.92 -0.93 6.64
CA VAL A 118 13.53 -0.33 5.45
C VAL A 118 14.13 -1.46 4.60
N VAL A 119 13.65 -1.54 3.37
CA VAL A 119 14.06 -2.56 2.40
C VAL A 119 15.23 -2.08 1.57
N ASP A 120 15.20 -0.83 1.15
CA ASP A 120 16.29 -0.19 0.40
C ASP A 120 16.25 1.34 0.60
N THR A 121 17.39 2.00 0.39
CA THR A 121 17.49 3.45 0.36
C THR A 121 18.47 3.86 -0.74
N GLN A 122 18.01 4.70 -1.65
CA GLN A 122 18.77 5.16 -2.81
C GLN A 122 18.87 6.67 -2.80
N GLU A 123 20.06 7.20 -3.04
CA GLU A 123 20.33 8.63 -3.12
C GLU A 123 20.78 9.00 -4.54
N LYS A 124 20.19 10.05 -5.12
CA LYS A 124 20.57 10.57 -6.44
C LYS A 124 20.60 12.09 -6.43
N VAL A 125 21.67 12.65 -6.99
CA VAL A 125 21.78 14.09 -7.27
C VAL A 125 21.00 14.41 -8.54
N VAL A 126 20.15 15.43 -8.47
CA VAL A 126 19.27 15.89 -9.54
C VAL A 126 19.60 17.35 -9.89
N PRO A 127 20.01 17.64 -11.13
CA PRO A 127 20.31 19.00 -11.57
C PRO A 127 19.12 19.96 -11.47
N ALA A 128 19.40 21.26 -11.58
CA ALA A 128 18.37 22.27 -11.76
C ALA A 128 17.57 22.06 -13.06
N GLY A 129 16.35 22.59 -13.08
CA GLY A 129 15.38 22.50 -14.17
C GLY A 129 14.56 21.22 -14.17
N PRO A 130 13.78 20.98 -15.24
CA PRO A 130 12.94 19.80 -15.36
C PRO A 130 13.80 18.54 -15.51
N GLN A 131 13.57 17.54 -14.67
CA GLN A 131 14.29 16.27 -14.69
C GLN A 131 13.35 15.09 -14.48
N VAL A 132 13.74 13.92 -15.00
CA VAL A 132 13.10 12.63 -14.74
C VAL A 132 14.15 11.66 -14.23
N THR A 133 13.96 11.18 -13.00
CA THR A 133 14.90 10.28 -12.31
C THR A 133 14.20 8.98 -11.97
N ASP A 134 14.71 7.85 -12.50
CA ASP A 134 14.29 6.52 -12.07
C ASP A 134 14.93 6.17 -10.72
N PHE A 135 14.18 5.53 -9.83
CA PHE A 135 14.69 4.78 -8.69
C PHE A 135 14.13 3.36 -8.78
N SER A 136 14.94 2.34 -8.53
CA SER A 136 14.52 0.97 -8.76
C SER A 136 15.09 -0.01 -7.76
N ILE A 137 14.27 -0.99 -7.39
CA ILE A 137 14.61 -2.07 -6.47
C ILE A 137 14.28 -3.42 -7.12
N THR A 138 15.18 -4.39 -6.96
CA THR A 138 15.01 -5.76 -7.41
C THR A 138 15.33 -6.71 -6.26
N LYS A 139 14.58 -7.82 -6.15
CA LYS A 139 14.84 -8.85 -5.15
C LYS A 139 14.85 -10.25 -5.80
N PRO A 140 16.04 -10.84 -6.05
CA PRO A 140 16.15 -12.14 -6.70
C PRO A 140 15.43 -13.28 -5.98
N ASP A 141 15.40 -13.25 -4.64
CA ASP A 141 14.69 -14.22 -3.80
C ASP A 141 13.17 -13.99 -3.75
N GLY A 142 12.69 -12.95 -4.42
CA GLY A 142 11.31 -12.51 -4.45
C GLY A 142 10.91 -11.57 -3.31
N TRP A 143 9.95 -10.70 -3.61
CA TRP A 143 9.34 -9.76 -2.68
C TRP A 143 8.36 -10.48 -1.75
N PRO A 144 8.46 -10.26 -0.42
CA PRO A 144 7.39 -10.61 0.50
C PRO A 144 6.05 -10.00 0.08
N ALA A 145 4.98 -10.78 0.08
CA ALA A 145 3.67 -10.23 -0.18
C ALA A 145 3.26 -9.26 0.94
N GLY A 146 2.62 -8.16 0.58
CA GLY A 146 2.17 -7.14 1.52
C GLY A 146 2.21 -5.73 0.93
N ASN A 147 1.96 -4.76 1.80
CA ASN A 147 2.02 -3.35 1.47
C ASN A 147 3.44 -2.83 1.65
N TYR A 148 3.78 -1.84 0.84
CA TYR A 148 5.06 -1.17 0.85
C TYR A 148 4.83 0.32 0.68
N THR A 149 5.81 1.09 1.14
CA THR A 149 5.81 2.54 1.06
C THR A 149 7.12 3.00 0.45
N LEU A 150 7.03 3.80 -0.61
CA LEU A 150 8.12 4.62 -1.11
C LEU A 150 7.97 6.04 -0.54
N GLN A 151 9.00 6.53 0.11
CA GLN A 151 9.12 7.94 0.49
C GLN A 151 10.25 8.58 -0.30
N VAL A 152 9.97 9.68 -1.00
CA VAL A 152 10.99 10.48 -1.67
C VAL A 152 11.17 11.76 -0.88
N SER A 153 12.40 12.00 -0.44
CA SER A 153 12.76 13.10 0.44
C SER A 153 13.92 13.92 -0.12
N LYS A 154 14.03 15.15 0.36
CA LYS A 154 15.16 16.06 0.12
C LYS A 154 15.54 16.70 1.44
N ASP A 155 16.82 16.71 1.78
CA ASP A 155 17.33 17.31 3.04
C ASP A 155 16.61 16.77 4.30
N GLY A 156 16.26 15.47 4.29
CA GLY A 156 15.51 14.81 5.38
C GLY A 156 14.01 15.12 5.42
N MET A 157 13.52 15.97 4.52
CA MET A 157 12.11 16.31 4.39
C MET A 157 11.43 15.45 3.33
N VAL A 158 10.42 14.67 3.72
CA VAL A 158 9.63 13.87 2.78
C VAL A 158 8.78 14.80 1.91
N LEU A 159 9.02 14.77 0.60
CA LEU A 159 8.31 15.59 -0.38
C LEU A 159 7.12 14.84 -0.98
N GLN A 160 7.26 13.53 -1.17
CA GLN A 160 6.21 12.66 -1.69
C GLN A 160 6.26 11.29 -1.02
N THR A 161 5.08 10.68 -0.87
CA THR A 161 4.90 9.29 -0.43
C THR A 161 4.03 8.55 -1.44
N ARG A 162 4.37 7.30 -1.73
CA ARG A 162 3.58 6.39 -2.57
C ARG A 162 3.46 5.04 -1.88
N GLU A 163 2.25 4.51 -1.86
CA GLU A 163 1.97 3.17 -1.35
C GLU A 163 1.76 2.22 -2.54
N PHE A 164 2.26 0.99 -2.40
CA PHE A 164 2.05 -0.07 -3.38
C PHE A 164 1.95 -1.43 -2.69
N LYS A 165 1.50 -2.42 -3.44
CA LYS A 165 1.31 -3.79 -2.95
C LYS A 165 2.09 -4.79 -3.80
N VAL A 166 2.67 -5.77 -3.13
CA VAL A 166 3.17 -7.00 -3.75
C VAL A 166 2.24 -8.14 -3.36
N GLY A 167 1.79 -8.96 -4.32
CA GLY A 167 0.93 -10.11 -4.04
C GLY A 167 0.79 -11.11 -5.17
#